data_AF-A0A2E0AHT5-F1
#
_entry.id   AF-A0A2E0AHT5-F1
#
_cell.length_a   1.000
_cell.length_b   1.000
_cell.length_c   1.000
_cell.angle_alpha   90.00
_cell.angle_beta   90.00
_cell.angle_gamma   90.00
#
_symmetry.space_group_name_H-M   'P 1'
#
loop_
_entity.id
_entity.type
_entity.pdbx_description
1 polymer ?
#
loop_
_entity_poly.entity_id
_entity_poly.type
_entity_poly.pdbx_seq_one_letter_code
_entity_poly.pdbx_strand_id
1 'polypeptide(L)'
;MPERRVQATAWLAGLAVLLGGCGGGGSNSDQEAWTIYPLQRRVAHDGLAVVSQPNGYGLHIFLETDTSDPAVCQPRWIPDPARLFNGTGSAPFSSGLAARQEFFDAVQRQDVVEAMKRELQLLCQARAAEAEWRWLDPPRSAEEVIPVQLPAWEEEDLLTDPSEEKKRQDALLNDETP
;
A
#
# COMPACT_ATOMS: atom_id res chain seq x y z
N MET A 1 -7.01 44.73 89.44
CA MET A 1 -6.51 43.37 89.71
C MET A 1 -7.65 42.39 89.55
N PRO A 2 -7.43 41.13 89.13
CA PRO A 2 -6.40 40.63 88.18
C PRO A 2 -6.90 40.94 86.75
N GLU A 3 -6.72 40.18 85.66
CA GLU A 3 -5.66 39.26 85.18
C GLU A 3 -5.41 39.68 83.69
N ARG A 4 -4.52 38.99 82.98
CA ARG A 4 -4.44 38.93 81.52
C ARG A 4 -5.14 37.63 81.06
N ARG A 5 -5.38 37.48 79.76
CA ARG A 5 -4.92 36.29 79.01
C ARG A 5 -4.99 36.51 77.52
N VAL A 6 -3.81 36.58 76.91
CA VAL A 6 -3.63 36.36 75.48
C VAL A 6 -3.81 34.87 75.23
N GLN A 7 -4.65 34.49 74.27
CA GLN A 7 -4.55 33.18 73.61
C GLN A 7 -4.60 33.38 72.11
N ALA A 8 -3.50 33.01 71.46
CA ALA A 8 -3.45 32.88 70.02
C ALA A 8 -4.00 31.50 69.62
N THR A 9 -4.93 31.48 68.68
CA THR A 9 -5.33 30.32 67.90
C THR A 9 -5.46 30.82 66.46
N ALA A 10 -4.42 30.63 65.66
CA ALA A 10 -4.16 29.41 64.89
C ALA A 10 -4.94 29.44 63.57
N TRP A 11 -4.21 29.78 62.51
CA TRP A 11 -4.65 29.75 61.14
C TRP A 11 -5.08 28.34 60.74
N LEU A 12 -6.19 28.21 60.01
CA LEU A 12 -6.44 27.09 59.09
C LEU A 12 -7.34 27.59 57.95
N ALA A 13 -6.76 27.82 56.78
CA ALA A 13 -7.49 28.18 55.57
C ALA A 13 -8.17 26.94 54.99
N GLY A 14 -9.51 26.91 55.02
CA GLY A 14 -10.30 25.85 54.39
C GLY A 14 -10.41 26.06 52.88
N LEU A 15 -9.50 25.49 52.10
CA LEU A 15 -9.57 25.51 50.64
C LEU A 15 -10.54 24.44 50.14
N ALA A 16 -11.78 24.84 49.84
CA ALA A 16 -12.80 23.94 49.30
C ALA A 16 -12.50 23.61 47.82
N VAL A 17 -11.78 22.50 47.57
CA VAL A 17 -11.52 22.00 46.23
C VAL A 17 -12.78 21.38 45.64
N LEU A 18 -13.24 21.96 44.53
CA LEU A 18 -14.39 21.50 43.75
C LEU A 18 -14.08 20.16 43.08
N LEU A 19 -14.68 19.07 43.56
CA LEU A 19 -14.73 17.78 42.86
C LEU A 19 -15.75 17.85 41.70
N GLY A 20 -15.42 18.61 40.66
CA GLY A 20 -16.07 18.50 39.36
C GLY A 20 -15.65 17.21 38.66
N GLY A 21 -16.61 16.37 38.27
CA GLY A 21 -16.32 14.99 37.90
C GLY A 21 -15.66 14.81 36.53
N CYS A 22 -14.64 13.95 36.46
CA CYS A 22 -14.18 13.32 35.22
C CYS A 22 -15.06 12.10 34.88
N GLY A 23 -16.37 12.33 34.74
CA GLY A 23 -17.34 11.38 34.21
C GLY A 23 -17.60 11.65 32.73
N GLY A 24 -16.54 11.67 31.92
CA GLY A 24 -16.61 11.94 30.48
C GLY A 24 -16.11 10.72 29.70
N GLY A 25 -16.97 10.16 28.84
CA GLY A 25 -16.66 8.97 28.07
C GLY A 25 -15.54 9.18 27.06
N GLY A 26 -14.34 8.71 27.39
CA GLY A 26 -13.20 8.59 26.48
C GLY A 26 -13.16 7.23 25.78
N SER A 27 -14.28 6.78 25.19
CA SER A 27 -14.29 5.62 24.28
C SER A 27 -13.71 6.02 22.92
N ASN A 28 -12.46 6.50 22.92
CA ASN A 28 -11.68 6.63 21.71
C ASN A 28 -10.88 5.33 21.59
N SER A 29 -11.47 4.35 20.91
CA SER A 29 -10.75 3.18 20.44
C SER A 29 -9.48 3.62 19.74
N ASP A 30 -8.34 3.01 20.09
CA ASP A 30 -7.10 3.06 19.31
C ASP A 30 -7.34 2.37 17.95
N GLN A 31 -8.08 3.05 17.06
CA GLN A 31 -8.03 2.78 15.63
C GLN A 31 -6.65 3.26 15.18
N GLU A 32 -5.67 2.34 15.23
CA GLU A 32 -4.32 2.56 14.73
C GLU A 32 -4.39 3.26 13.37
N ALA A 33 -3.91 4.51 13.32
CA ALA A 33 -3.96 5.29 12.09
C ALA A 33 -3.12 4.59 11.03
N TRP A 34 -3.74 4.29 9.89
CA TRP A 34 -3.08 3.54 8.83
C TRP A 34 -1.81 4.27 8.37
N THR A 35 -0.68 3.56 8.35
CA THR A 35 0.59 4.13 7.90
C THR A 35 0.75 3.83 6.42
N ILE A 36 0.77 4.88 5.60
CA ILE A 36 0.80 4.79 4.14
C ILE A 36 2.09 5.44 3.62
N TYR A 37 2.91 4.70 2.88
CA TYR A 37 4.18 5.21 2.36
C TYR A 37 4.63 4.49 1.08
N PRO A 38 5.47 5.12 0.23
CA PRO A 38 6.01 4.48 -0.96
C PRO A 38 6.93 3.30 -0.59
N LEU A 39 6.66 2.12 -1.16
CA LEU A 39 7.47 0.92 -0.96
C LEU A 39 7.82 0.34 -2.33
N GLN A 40 9.03 0.65 -2.79
CA GLN A 40 9.57 0.17 -4.06
C GLN A 40 9.60 -1.36 -4.12
N ARG A 41 9.12 -1.90 -5.24
CA ARG A 41 9.21 -3.31 -5.62
C ARG A 41 10.37 -3.55 -6.58
N ARG A 42 10.50 -2.74 -7.63
CA ARG A 42 11.59 -2.82 -8.63
C ARG A 42 12.22 -1.45 -8.90
N VAL A 43 11.40 -0.44 -9.18
CA VAL A 43 11.83 0.93 -9.47
C VAL A 43 11.16 1.93 -8.52
N ALA A 44 11.66 3.16 -8.43
CA ALA A 44 11.01 4.18 -7.63
C ALA A 44 9.53 4.35 -8.04
N HIS A 45 8.65 4.55 -7.06
CA HIS A 45 7.21 4.79 -7.22
C HIS A 45 6.36 3.60 -7.75
N ASP A 46 6.92 2.40 -7.91
CA ASP A 46 6.17 1.21 -8.39
C ASP A 46 5.44 0.39 -7.31
N GLY A 47 5.31 0.93 -6.09
CA GLY A 47 4.58 0.27 -5.02
C GLY A 47 4.28 1.17 -3.81
N LEU A 48 3.22 0.80 -3.08
CA LEU A 48 2.74 1.49 -1.90
C LEU A 48 2.53 0.51 -0.75
N ALA A 49 3.11 0.79 0.41
CA ALA A 49 2.77 0.13 1.66
C ALA A 49 1.52 0.77 2.26
N VAL A 50 0.56 -0.06 2.64
CA VAL A 50 -0.64 0.31 3.41
C VAL A 50 -0.65 -0.55 4.67
N VAL A 51 -0.10 -0.03 5.76
CA VAL A 51 -0.10 -0.70 7.06
C VAL A 51 -1.41 -0.41 7.77
N SER A 52 -2.23 -1.43 7.94
CA SER A 52 -3.60 -1.34 8.46
C SER A 52 -3.87 -2.22 9.69
N GLN A 53 -2.85 -2.96 10.14
CA GLN A 53 -2.95 -3.93 11.24
C GLN A 53 -1.72 -3.86 12.17
N PRO A 54 -1.85 -4.34 13.43
CA PRO A 54 -0.76 -4.35 14.39
C PRO A 54 0.50 -5.06 13.90
N ASN A 55 1.64 -4.75 14.54
CA ASN A 55 2.97 -5.31 14.20
C ASN A 55 3.44 -5.02 12.76
N GLY A 56 2.90 -3.98 12.13
CA GLY A 56 3.28 -3.59 10.78
C GLY A 56 2.71 -4.51 9.67
N TYR A 57 1.60 -5.20 9.94
CA TYR A 57 0.95 -6.04 8.95
C TYR A 57 0.01 -5.19 8.07
N GLY A 58 -0.15 -5.56 6.80
CA GLY A 58 -0.92 -4.74 5.86
C GLY A 58 -0.87 -5.22 4.43
N LEU A 59 -0.87 -4.29 3.47
CA LEU A 59 -0.81 -4.56 2.03
C LEU A 59 0.41 -3.90 1.41
N HIS A 60 1.01 -4.57 0.42
CA HIS A 60 1.92 -3.95 -0.54
C HIS A 60 1.20 -3.92 -1.88
N ILE A 61 0.64 -2.76 -2.21
CA ILE A 61 -0.07 -2.51 -3.46
C ILE A 61 0.98 -2.22 -4.54
N PHE A 62 0.92 -2.95 -5.65
CA PHE A 62 1.80 -2.71 -6.79
C PHE A 62 1.22 -1.61 -7.69
N LEU A 63 2.06 -0.68 -8.10
CA LEU A 63 1.68 0.47 -8.92
C LEU A 63 2.30 0.32 -10.30
N GLU A 64 1.45 0.29 -11.32
CA GLU A 64 1.87 0.21 -12.72
C GLU A 64 1.08 1.23 -13.54
N THR A 65 1.70 1.76 -14.58
CA THR A 65 1.06 2.65 -15.55
C THR A 65 0.83 1.92 -16.87
N ASP A 66 -0.29 2.24 -17.51
CA ASP A 66 -0.54 1.92 -18.91
C ASP A 66 0.03 3.05 -19.79
N THR A 67 0.86 2.68 -20.76
CA THR A 67 1.52 3.57 -21.73
C THR A 67 1.44 2.98 -23.14
N SER A 68 0.40 2.17 -23.41
CA SER A 68 0.17 1.57 -24.74
C SER A 68 -0.23 2.60 -25.81
N ASP A 69 -0.81 3.73 -25.41
CA ASP A 69 -0.88 4.95 -26.23
C ASP A 69 0.31 5.86 -25.86
N PRO A 70 1.20 6.22 -26.81
CA PRO A 70 2.36 7.07 -26.51
C PRO A 70 1.99 8.50 -26.06
N ALA A 71 0.77 8.97 -26.33
CA ALA A 71 0.31 10.29 -25.90
C ALA A 71 -0.33 10.29 -24.49
N VAL A 72 -0.65 9.12 -23.92
CA VAL A 72 -1.43 9.00 -22.68
C VAL A 72 -0.77 8.05 -21.69
N CYS A 73 -0.69 8.48 -20.45
CA CYS A 73 -0.16 7.68 -19.36
C CYS A 73 -1.12 7.70 -18.18
N GLN A 74 -1.61 6.52 -17.80
CA GLN A 74 -2.70 6.35 -16.83
C GLN A 74 -2.45 5.14 -15.91
N PRO A 75 -3.15 4.98 -14.77
CA PRO A 75 -3.05 3.77 -13.95
C PRO A 75 -3.41 2.50 -14.72
N ARG A 76 -2.64 1.42 -14.49
CA ARG A 76 -3.01 0.05 -14.87
C ARG A 76 -3.30 -0.74 -13.60
N TRP A 77 -4.58 -1.00 -13.33
CA TRP A 77 -4.99 -1.55 -12.05
C TRP A 77 -4.70 -3.05 -11.90
N ILE A 78 -3.99 -3.40 -10.83
CA ILE A 78 -3.69 -4.77 -10.40
C ILE A 78 -4.22 -4.91 -8.96
N PRO A 79 -5.49 -5.35 -8.77
CA PRO A 79 -6.14 -5.40 -7.45
C PRO A 79 -5.68 -6.61 -6.60
N ASP A 80 -4.48 -7.14 -6.85
CA ASP A 80 -3.90 -8.32 -6.20
C ASP A 80 -2.64 -7.93 -5.43
N PRO A 81 -2.78 -7.25 -4.27
CA PRO A 81 -1.65 -6.82 -3.47
C PRO A 81 -0.90 -8.01 -2.87
N ALA A 82 0.41 -7.84 -2.68
CA ALA A 82 1.17 -8.77 -1.85
C ALA A 82 0.90 -8.49 -0.36
N ARG A 83 1.03 -9.51 0.48
CA ARG A 83 0.94 -9.31 1.93
C ARG A 83 2.18 -8.60 2.45
N LEU A 84 2.00 -7.48 3.14
CA LEU A 84 3.08 -6.74 3.81
C LEU A 84 3.27 -7.22 5.26
N PHE A 85 4.53 -7.38 5.65
CA PHE A 85 4.99 -7.68 7.01
C PHE A 85 6.02 -6.64 7.46
N ASN A 86 6.11 -6.41 8.79
CA ASN A 86 7.08 -5.51 9.41
C ASN A 86 7.05 -4.06 8.86
N GLY A 87 5.87 -3.63 8.41
CA GLY A 87 5.62 -2.33 7.78
C GLY A 87 5.87 -1.10 8.65
N THR A 88 5.96 -1.25 9.98
CA THR A 88 6.39 -0.19 10.92
C THR A 88 7.85 -0.33 11.36
N GLY A 89 8.54 -1.41 10.94
CA GLY A 89 9.94 -1.67 11.26
C GLY A 89 10.92 -1.11 10.24
N SER A 90 12.21 -1.32 10.49
CA SER A 90 13.31 -0.88 9.62
C SER A 90 13.52 -1.72 8.36
N ALA A 91 12.83 -2.86 8.24
CA ALA A 91 12.96 -3.81 7.14
C ALA A 91 11.58 -4.39 6.76
N PRO A 92 10.68 -3.59 6.16
CA PRO A 92 9.42 -4.10 5.63
C PRO A 92 9.68 -5.09 4.49
N PHE A 93 8.86 -6.14 4.39
CA PHE A 93 8.95 -7.10 3.30
C PHE A 93 7.58 -7.67 2.94
N SER A 94 7.47 -8.17 1.71
CA SER A 94 6.22 -8.67 1.15
C SER A 94 6.33 -10.14 0.77
N SER A 95 5.32 -10.96 1.07
CA SER A 95 5.34 -12.40 0.80
C SER A 95 3.95 -12.98 0.64
N GLY A 96 3.69 -13.67 -0.47
CA GLY A 96 2.37 -14.19 -0.83
C GLY A 96 1.38 -13.08 -1.24
N LEU A 97 0.22 -13.51 -1.73
CA LEU A 97 -0.89 -12.61 -2.07
C LEU A 97 -1.77 -12.36 -0.83
N ALA A 98 -2.19 -11.11 -0.64
CA ALA A 98 -3.30 -10.78 0.24
C ALA A 98 -4.65 -10.97 -0.50
N ALA A 99 -5.78 -10.91 0.20
CA ALA A 99 -7.07 -11.07 -0.46
C ALA A 99 -7.40 -9.83 -1.28
N ARG A 100 -7.91 -10.01 -2.51
CA ARG A 100 -8.39 -8.93 -3.38
C ARG A 100 -9.42 -8.02 -2.71
N GLN A 101 -10.26 -8.56 -1.82
CA GLN A 101 -11.19 -7.76 -1.02
C GLN A 101 -10.47 -6.70 -0.17
N GLU A 102 -9.29 -7.00 0.38
CA GLU A 102 -8.54 -6.04 1.20
C GLU A 102 -8.01 -4.87 0.36
N PHE A 103 -7.72 -5.08 -0.94
CA PHE A 103 -7.44 -3.98 -1.86
C PHE A 103 -8.66 -3.07 -2.01
N PHE A 104 -9.84 -3.66 -2.26
CA PHE A 104 -11.10 -2.90 -2.36
C PHE A 104 -11.41 -2.13 -1.07
N ASP A 105 -11.20 -2.73 0.10
CA ASP A 105 -11.37 -2.10 1.40
C ASP A 105 -10.35 -0.96 1.62
N ALA A 106 -9.12 -1.10 1.12
CA ALA A 106 -8.12 -0.06 1.22
C ALA A 106 -8.40 1.14 0.31
N VAL A 107 -8.81 0.93 -0.94
CA VAL A 107 -9.10 2.01 -1.90
C VAL A 107 -10.45 2.72 -1.67
N GLN A 108 -11.23 2.28 -0.68
CA GLN A 108 -12.33 3.08 -0.14
C GLN A 108 -11.85 4.28 0.68
N ARG A 109 -10.59 4.29 1.16
CA ARG A 109 -10.04 5.43 1.90
C ARG A 109 -9.36 6.44 0.98
N GLN A 110 -9.65 7.72 1.21
CA GLN A 110 -9.08 8.82 0.43
C GLN A 110 -7.56 8.98 0.59
N ASP A 111 -7.01 8.70 1.78
CA ASP A 111 -5.57 8.81 2.02
C ASP A 111 -4.75 7.78 1.23
N VAL A 112 -5.26 6.55 1.10
CA VAL A 112 -4.70 5.51 0.22
C VAL A 112 -4.79 5.96 -1.25
N VAL A 113 -5.96 6.43 -1.69
CA VAL A 113 -6.19 6.84 -3.09
C VAL A 113 -5.30 8.01 -3.51
N GLU A 114 -5.17 9.07 -2.69
CA GLU A 114 -4.29 10.21 -2.99
C GLU A 114 -2.80 9.82 -2.96
N ALA A 115 -2.39 8.89 -2.08
CA ALA A 115 -1.04 8.36 -2.09
C ALA A 115 -0.75 7.55 -3.37
N MET A 116 -1.67 6.66 -3.78
CA MET A 116 -1.56 5.90 -5.03
C MET A 116 -1.47 6.84 -6.24
N LYS A 117 -2.31 7.88 -6.29
CA LYS A 117 -2.32 8.90 -7.33
C LYS A 117 -1.01 9.67 -7.44
N ARG A 118 -0.43 10.08 -6.31
CA ARG A 118 0.87 10.78 -6.28
C ARG A 118 1.99 9.89 -6.81
N GLU A 119 2.09 8.66 -6.32
CA GLU A 119 3.16 7.74 -6.74
C GLU A 119 3.00 7.31 -8.21
N LEU A 120 1.78 7.03 -8.68
CA LEU A 120 1.53 6.72 -10.10
C LEU A 120 1.84 7.90 -11.03
N GLN A 121 1.59 9.14 -10.61
CA GLN A 121 1.96 10.33 -11.39
C GLN A 121 3.49 10.48 -11.50
N LEU A 122 4.24 10.17 -10.43
CA LEU A 122 5.72 10.17 -10.45
C LEU A 122 6.28 9.02 -11.28
N LEU A 123 5.70 7.81 -11.16
CA LEU A 123 6.03 6.66 -12.00
C LEU A 123 5.79 6.94 -13.48
N CYS A 124 4.69 7.64 -13.79
CA CYS A 124 4.33 8.08 -15.13
C CYS A 124 5.40 9.02 -15.71
N GLN A 125 5.78 10.08 -14.97
CA GLN A 125 6.85 11.01 -15.38
C GLN A 125 8.18 10.31 -15.62
N ALA A 126 8.51 9.29 -14.83
CA ALA A 126 9.75 8.51 -14.97
C ALA A 126 9.75 7.56 -16.20
N ARG A 127 8.57 7.11 -16.67
CA ARG A 127 8.43 6.14 -17.78
C ARG A 127 8.07 6.78 -19.12
N ALA A 128 7.26 7.84 -19.10
CA ALA A 128 6.68 8.47 -20.28
C ALA A 128 6.58 10.00 -20.07
N ALA A 129 7.72 10.68 -19.97
CA ALA A 129 7.82 12.09 -19.60
C ALA A 129 7.06 13.07 -20.53
N GLU A 130 6.78 12.67 -21.78
CA GLU A 130 6.04 13.48 -22.76
C GLU A 130 4.54 13.16 -22.82
N ALA A 131 4.07 12.10 -22.15
CA ALA A 131 2.68 11.66 -22.19
C ALA A 131 1.78 12.47 -21.23
N GLU A 132 0.52 12.65 -21.61
CA GLU A 132 -0.49 13.26 -20.74
C GLU A 132 -0.85 12.32 -19.58
N TRP A 133 -0.60 12.77 -18.35
CA TRP A 133 -1.06 12.06 -17.15
C TRP A 133 -2.58 12.13 -17.03
N ARG A 134 -3.25 10.97 -17.02
CA ARG A 134 -4.68 10.86 -16.78
C ARG A 134 -4.96 9.96 -15.58
N TRP A 135 -5.72 10.48 -14.61
CA TRP A 135 -6.18 9.68 -13.48
C TRP A 135 -7.41 8.86 -13.85
N LEU A 136 -7.38 7.58 -13.49
CA LEU A 136 -8.49 6.65 -13.49
C LEU A 136 -8.67 6.20 -12.04
N ASP A 137 -9.87 6.18 -11.47
CA ASP A 137 -10.06 5.69 -10.10
C ASP A 137 -9.80 4.17 -10.01
N PRO A 138 -9.27 3.66 -8.87
CA PRO A 138 -9.09 2.22 -8.65
C PRO A 138 -10.43 1.48 -8.51
N PRO A 139 -10.53 0.23 -8.99
CA PRO A 139 -11.74 -0.57 -8.85
C PRO A 139 -12.01 -0.84 -7.37
N ARG A 140 -13.27 -0.63 -6.95
CA ARG A 140 -13.75 -0.83 -5.58
C ARG A 140 -14.55 -2.12 -5.40
N SER A 141 -14.75 -2.87 -6.48
CA SER A 141 -15.51 -4.11 -6.56
C SER A 141 -14.89 -5.04 -7.62
N ALA A 142 -15.29 -6.31 -7.62
CA ALA A 142 -14.79 -7.28 -8.60
C ALA A 142 -15.29 -6.97 -10.02
N GLU A 143 -16.48 -6.38 -10.11
CA GLU A 143 -17.20 -6.00 -11.32
C GLU A 143 -16.55 -4.81 -12.05
N GLU A 144 -15.83 -3.95 -11.31
CA GLU A 144 -15.05 -2.83 -11.84
C GLU A 144 -13.66 -3.24 -12.37
N VAL A 145 -13.20 -4.47 -12.09
CA VAL A 145 -11.87 -4.94 -12.51
C VAL A 145 -11.86 -5.22 -14.00
N ILE A 146 -11.24 -4.34 -14.77
CA ILE A 146 -10.96 -4.56 -16.20
C ILE A 146 -9.91 -5.69 -16.32
N PRO A 147 -10.22 -6.83 -16.96
CA PRO A 147 -9.24 -7.90 -17.15
C PRO A 147 -8.09 -7.43 -18.03
N VAL A 148 -6.87 -7.84 -17.71
CA VAL A 148 -5.72 -7.64 -18.59
C VAL A 148 -5.93 -8.49 -19.85
N GLN A 149 -6.16 -7.83 -20.99
CA GLN A 149 -6.19 -8.47 -22.29
C GLN A 149 -4.78 -8.94 -22.63
N LEU A 150 -4.48 -10.21 -22.41
CA LEU A 150 -3.27 -10.82 -22.95
C LEU A 150 -3.43 -10.94 -24.48
N PRO A 151 -2.37 -10.72 -25.27
CA PRO A 151 -2.40 -11.07 -26.68
C PRO A 151 -2.72 -12.56 -26.84
N ALA A 152 -3.45 -12.90 -27.90
CA ALA A 152 -3.52 -14.30 -28.31
C ALA A 152 -2.12 -14.72 -28.75
N TRP A 153 -1.58 -15.77 -28.14
CA TRP A 153 -0.32 -16.37 -28.55
C TRP A 153 -0.52 -16.99 -29.93
N GLU A 154 0.26 -16.56 -30.92
CA GLU A 154 0.25 -17.16 -32.26
C GLU A 154 1.12 -18.43 -32.28
N GLU A 155 0.99 -19.29 -33.29
CA GLU A 155 1.77 -20.54 -33.36
C GLU A 155 3.29 -20.29 -33.33
N GLU A 156 3.74 -19.12 -33.79
CA GLU A 156 5.14 -18.68 -33.76
C GLU A 156 5.63 -18.23 -32.38
N ASP A 157 4.74 -17.86 -31.46
CA ASP A 157 5.08 -17.56 -30.06
C ASP A 157 5.10 -18.83 -29.17
N LEU A 158 4.57 -19.95 -29.66
CA LEU A 158 4.59 -21.22 -28.93
C LEU A 158 6.01 -21.79 -28.93
N LEU A 159 6.46 -22.23 -27.75
CA LEU A 159 7.72 -22.95 -27.62
C LEU A 159 7.66 -24.24 -28.47
N THR A 160 8.62 -24.40 -29.37
CA THR A 160 8.83 -25.64 -30.15
C THR A 160 8.80 -26.86 -29.24
N ASP A 161 8.14 -27.94 -29.68
CA ASP A 161 8.14 -29.20 -28.92
C ASP A 161 9.59 -29.64 -28.58
N PRO A 162 9.90 -29.94 -27.31
CA PRO A 162 11.26 -30.26 -26.90
C PRO A 162 11.90 -31.45 -27.63
N SER A 163 11.09 -32.38 -28.17
CA SER A 163 11.60 -33.51 -28.95
C SER A 163 11.93 -33.12 -30.39
N GLU A 164 11.20 -32.17 -31.00
CA GLU A 164 11.53 -31.66 -32.34
C GLU A 164 12.75 -30.73 -32.29
N GLU A 165 12.84 -29.86 -31.29
CA GLU A 165 14.04 -29.02 -31.09
C GLU A 165 15.27 -29.88 -30.80
N LYS A 166 15.13 -30.96 -30.01
CA LYS A 166 16.23 -31.93 -29.82
C LYS A 166 16.66 -32.59 -31.14
N LYS A 167 15.73 -33.04 -32.00
CA LYS A 167 16.09 -33.62 -33.30
C LYS A 167 16.85 -32.63 -34.18
N ARG A 168 16.45 -31.35 -34.15
CA ARG A 168 17.12 -30.27 -34.90
C ARG A 168 18.54 -30.04 -34.41
N GLN A 169 18.75 -30.02 -33.09
CA GLN A 169 20.06 -29.90 -32.47
C GLN A 169 20.95 -31.11 -32.80
N ASP A 170 20.42 -32.33 -32.68
CA ASP A 170 21.14 -33.55 -33.02
C ASP A 170 21.51 -33.58 -34.52
N ALA A 171 20.64 -33.10 -35.42
CA ALA A 171 20.94 -33.02 -36.84
C ALA A 171 22.10 -32.05 -37.15
N LEU A 172 22.09 -30.85 -36.56
CA LEU A 172 23.16 -29.86 -36.72
C LEU A 172 24.51 -30.41 -36.22
N LEU A 173 24.53 -31.04 -35.05
CA LEU A 173 25.75 -31.64 -34.47
C LEU A 173 26.31 -32.80 -35.32
N ASN A 174 25.45 -33.53 -36.03
CA ASN A 174 25.87 -34.62 -36.91
C ASN A 174 26.37 -34.11 -38.28
N ASP A 175 25.78 -33.05 -38.84
CA ASP A 175 26.25 -32.42 -40.08
C ASP A 175 27.58 -31.65 -39.92
N GLU A 176 27.94 -31.24 -38.70
CA GLU A 176 29.24 -30.62 -38.39
C GLU A 176 30.41 -31.62 -38.22
N THR A 177 30.17 -32.93 -38.39
CA THR A 177 31.21 -33.96 -38.30
C THR A 177 31.66 -34.45 -39.70
N PRO A 178 32.90 -34.14 -40.16
CA PRO A 178 33.40 -34.51 -41.48
C PRO A 178 33.87 -35.98 -41.61
#